data_AF-A0A9Q3F6R2-F1
#
_entry.id   AF-A0A9Q3F6R2-F1
#
_cell.length_a   1.000
_cell.length_b   1.000
_cell.length_c   1.000
_cell.angle_alpha   90.00
_cell.angle_beta   90.00
_cell.angle_gamma   90.00
#
_symmetry.space_group_name_H-M   'P 1'
#
loop_
_entity.id
_entity.type
_entity.pdbx_description
1 polymer ?
#
loop_
_entity_poly.entity_id
_entity_poly.type
_entity_poly.pdbx_seq_one_letter_code
_entity_poly.pdbx_strand_id
1 'polypeptide(L)'
;MNWSLPNYLLSLQESSPSNLNDSEIVEPLKFEPSSSKNEMEKAEDQSNPYSLAANDSHSTPSPINNDHSQQLMRRKPKDTFCIHCHHHFTARGAKLHAQRCSRKRENDLALIVQDRIRSTEAQAKEEREIYDAVIKQMREEIYDLQESLKAIWHTLEITKRDYQTSLEYVDTQKIELELARSEINRLQQNLEFSINHPSLATQKTELTTSLLL
;
A
#
# COMPACT_ATOMS: atom_id res chain seq x y z
N MET A 1 17.46 -7.44 30.32
CA MET A 1 16.18 -7.01 29.71
C MET A 1 16.06 -7.76 28.39
N ASN A 2 15.27 -8.83 28.39
CA ASN A 2 15.06 -9.71 27.24
C ASN A 2 13.97 -9.13 26.35
N TRP A 3 14.32 -8.75 25.13
CA TRP A 3 13.37 -8.47 24.07
C TRP A 3 13.36 -9.66 23.13
N SER A 4 12.31 -10.47 23.25
CA SER A 4 12.00 -11.54 22.29
C SER A 4 11.13 -10.94 21.19
N LEU A 5 11.65 -10.91 19.95
CA LEU A 5 10.90 -10.53 18.75
C LEU A 5 10.20 -11.77 18.17
N PRO A 6 8.94 -11.67 17.69
CA PRO A 6 8.26 -12.80 17.07
C PRO A 6 8.85 -13.14 15.68
N ASN A 7 9.29 -14.39 15.53
CA ASN A 7 9.57 -15.06 14.27
C ASN A 7 8.28 -15.21 13.44
N TYR A 8 8.07 -14.34 12.46
CA TYR A 8 7.05 -14.54 11.41
C TYR A 8 7.51 -14.03 10.04
N LEU A 9 8.74 -14.32 9.61
CA LEU A 9 9.14 -14.15 8.20
C LEU A 9 10.21 -15.18 7.80
N LEU A 10 9.86 -16.46 7.90
CA LEU A 10 10.62 -17.55 7.30
C LEU A 10 9.65 -18.37 6.47
N SER A 11 9.53 -18.01 5.19
CA SER A 11 9.17 -18.87 4.06
C SER A 11 8.88 -18.00 2.85
N LEU A 12 9.89 -17.69 2.04
CA LEU A 12 9.75 -17.54 0.59
C LEU A 12 11.11 -17.89 -0.02
N GLN A 13 11.24 -19.18 -0.23
CA GLN A 13 12.34 -19.84 -0.92
C GLN A 13 12.11 -19.74 -2.43
N GLU A 14 13.15 -19.30 -3.11
CA GLU A 14 13.57 -19.61 -4.49
C GLU A 14 12.49 -19.83 -5.56
N SER A 15 12.42 -18.92 -6.51
CA SER A 15 12.39 -19.27 -7.93
C SER A 15 12.81 -18.08 -8.79
N SER A 16 14.00 -18.17 -9.37
CA SER A 16 14.28 -17.50 -10.64
C SER A 16 13.44 -18.15 -11.73
N PRO A 17 13.01 -17.39 -12.74
CA PRO A 17 13.64 -17.66 -14.03
C PRO A 17 14.05 -16.40 -14.79
N SER A 18 15.01 -16.67 -15.65
CA SER A 18 15.71 -15.81 -16.59
C SER A 18 14.81 -15.20 -17.67
N ASN A 19 15.32 -14.09 -18.23
CA ASN A 19 15.09 -13.59 -19.59
C ASN A 19 13.64 -13.28 -20.00
N LEU A 20 13.39 -12.00 -20.27
CA LEU A 20 12.95 -11.56 -21.59
C LEU A 20 13.25 -10.06 -21.73
N ASN A 21 14.04 -9.75 -22.76
CA ASN A 21 13.97 -8.48 -23.46
C ASN A 21 12.51 -8.23 -23.85
N ASP A 22 12.00 -7.02 -23.62
CA ASP A 22 11.69 -6.13 -24.74
C ASP A 22 11.30 -4.75 -24.23
N SER A 23 11.79 -3.76 -24.97
CA SER A 23 11.56 -2.35 -24.73
C SER A 23 10.15 -2.00 -25.16
N GLU A 24 9.25 -1.75 -24.21
CA GLU A 24 7.98 -1.10 -24.50
C GLU A 24 7.91 0.23 -23.74
N ILE A 25 7.94 1.29 -24.54
CA ILE A 25 7.79 2.68 -24.14
C ILE A 25 6.34 2.83 -23.65
N VAL A 26 6.16 2.85 -22.33
CA VAL A 26 4.85 3.16 -21.73
C VAL A 26 4.67 4.67 -21.72
N GLU A 27 3.81 5.12 -22.62
CA GLU A 27 3.30 6.48 -22.71
C GLU A 27 2.60 6.88 -21.39
N PRO A 28 2.82 8.09 -20.84
CA PRO A 28 2.20 8.48 -19.57
C PRO A 28 0.69 8.68 -19.76
N LEU A 29 -0.11 7.85 -19.06
CA LEU A 29 -1.55 8.01 -18.94
C LEU A 29 -1.89 9.41 -18.40
N LYS A 30 -2.55 10.22 -19.24
CA LYS A 30 -3.25 11.43 -18.81
C LYS A 30 -4.43 11.03 -17.93
N PHE A 31 -4.34 11.35 -16.64
CA PHE A 31 -5.47 11.33 -15.72
C PHE A 31 -6.34 12.56 -15.99
N GLU A 32 -7.52 12.38 -16.58
CA GLU A 32 -8.59 13.37 -16.48
C GLU A 32 -9.33 13.18 -15.15
N PRO A 33 -9.59 14.25 -14.39
CA PRO A 33 -10.44 14.17 -13.21
C PRO A 33 -11.91 14.11 -13.65
N SER A 34 -12.50 12.92 -13.58
CA SER A 34 -13.94 12.73 -13.74
C SER A 34 -14.68 13.39 -12.57
N SER A 35 -15.23 14.56 -12.85
CA SER A 35 -16.26 15.24 -12.06
C SER A 35 -17.54 14.41 -12.10
N SER A 36 -17.86 13.73 -11.00
CA SER A 36 -19.20 13.15 -10.80
C SER A 36 -19.96 13.94 -9.75
N LYS A 37 -21.04 14.53 -10.25
CA LYS A 37 -22.01 15.36 -9.57
C LYS A 37 -22.84 14.53 -8.58
N ASN A 38 -23.26 15.22 -7.53
CA ASN A 38 -24.36 14.86 -6.65
C ASN A 38 -25.60 14.41 -7.43
N GLU A 39 -26.13 13.25 -7.11
CA GLU A 39 -27.56 12.98 -7.27
C GLU A 39 -28.14 12.53 -5.93
N MET A 40 -28.91 13.46 -5.38
CA MET A 40 -29.77 13.35 -4.23
C MET A 40 -31.06 12.71 -4.72
N GLU A 41 -31.29 11.43 -4.41
CA GLU A 41 -32.57 10.80 -4.70
C GLU A 41 -33.36 10.56 -3.41
N LYS A 42 -34.52 11.20 -3.43
CA LYS A 42 -35.53 11.35 -2.39
C LYS A 42 -36.50 10.19 -2.51
N ALA A 43 -36.62 9.35 -1.46
CA ALA A 43 -37.69 8.38 -1.34
C ALA A 43 -38.59 8.74 -0.15
N GLU A 44 -39.65 9.50 -0.44
CA GLU A 44 -40.90 9.48 0.31
C GLU A 44 -41.73 8.34 -0.29
N ASP A 45 -42.14 7.32 0.49
CA ASP A 45 -43.56 6.94 0.50
C ASP A 45 -43.94 5.91 1.59
N GLN A 46 -44.96 6.32 2.35
CA GLN A 46 -46.16 5.57 2.71
C GLN A 46 -46.06 4.08 3.10
N SER A 47 -46.27 3.81 4.40
CA SER A 47 -47.35 2.91 4.81
C SER A 47 -47.69 3.08 6.30
N ASN A 48 -48.86 3.67 6.54
CA ASN A 48 -49.60 3.73 7.79
C ASN A 48 -50.58 2.55 7.85
N PRO A 49 -50.62 1.72 8.92
CA PRO A 49 -51.72 0.79 9.13
C PRO A 49 -52.59 1.24 10.32
N TYR A 50 -53.70 1.91 10.03
CA TYR A 50 -54.87 1.93 10.91
C TYR A 50 -55.67 0.65 10.71
N SER A 51 -56.08 -0.02 11.80
CA SER A 51 -57.35 -0.76 11.97
C SER A 51 -57.37 -1.29 13.41
N LEU A 52 -58.01 -0.65 14.39
CA LEU A 52 -59.46 -0.64 14.68
C LEU A 52 -60.11 -2.03 14.50
N ALA A 53 -60.26 -2.75 15.61
CA ALA A 53 -61.30 -3.75 15.78
C ALA A 53 -62.07 -3.43 17.06
N ALA A 54 -63.23 -2.79 16.88
CA ALA A 54 -64.30 -2.73 17.85
C ALA A 54 -65.07 -4.06 17.78
N ASN A 55 -65.30 -4.69 18.92
CA ASN A 55 -66.30 -5.76 19.05
C ASN A 55 -67.48 -5.22 19.85
N ASP A 56 -68.48 -4.74 19.12
CA ASP A 56 -69.85 -4.62 19.59
C ASP A 56 -70.54 -5.98 19.46
N SER A 57 -71.30 -6.36 20.48
CA SER A 57 -72.30 -7.43 20.40
C SER A 57 -73.55 -6.96 21.15
N HIS A 58 -74.56 -6.56 20.37
CA HIS A 58 -75.97 -6.51 20.76
C HIS A 58 -76.47 -7.96 21.03
N SER A 59 -77.47 -8.31 21.84
CA SER A 59 -78.76 -7.68 22.18
C SER A 59 -79.36 -8.37 23.43
N THR A 60 -80.15 -7.65 24.23
CA THR A 60 -81.61 -7.88 24.41
C THR A 60 -82.18 -6.92 25.48
N PRO A 61 -83.45 -6.47 25.37
CA PRO A 61 -84.03 -5.45 26.25
C PRO A 61 -85.07 -5.97 27.28
N SER A 62 -84.94 -5.47 28.53
CA SER A 62 -85.96 -4.95 29.47
C SER A 62 -87.12 -5.83 30.02
N PRO A 63 -87.85 -5.44 31.11
CA PRO A 63 -87.55 -4.48 32.20
C PRO A 63 -88.02 -4.92 33.63
N ILE A 64 -87.84 -4.01 34.61
CA ILE A 64 -88.68 -3.76 35.82
C ILE A 64 -88.18 -4.25 37.21
N ASN A 65 -87.89 -3.22 38.03
CA ASN A 65 -88.08 -3.03 39.49
C ASN A 65 -87.00 -3.35 40.54
N ASN A 66 -86.72 -2.25 41.25
CA ASN A 66 -86.56 -2.07 42.70
C ASN A 66 -85.19 -2.32 43.36
N ASP A 67 -84.60 -1.18 43.72
CA ASP A 67 -84.40 -0.79 45.12
C ASP A 67 -83.35 -1.59 45.91
N HIS A 68 -82.11 -1.08 45.91
CA HIS A 68 -81.30 -0.97 47.12
C HIS A 68 -79.98 -0.23 46.85
N SER A 69 -79.79 0.88 47.56
CA SER A 69 -78.51 1.25 48.18
C SER A 69 -77.26 1.27 47.29
N GLN A 70 -77.15 2.25 46.39
CA GLN A 70 -75.84 2.61 45.82
C GLN A 70 -75.03 3.40 46.84
N GLN A 71 -74.36 2.68 47.74
CA GLN A 71 -73.11 3.17 48.31
C GLN A 71 -72.20 3.55 47.14
N LEU A 72 -71.79 4.82 47.09
CA LEU A 72 -70.78 5.36 46.19
C LEU A 72 -69.45 4.61 46.40
N MET A 73 -69.34 3.42 45.83
CA MET A 73 -68.08 2.74 45.64
C MET A 73 -67.30 3.57 44.62
N ARG A 74 -66.50 4.52 45.12
CA ARG A 74 -65.46 5.20 44.35
C ARG A 74 -64.57 4.12 43.74
N ARG A 75 -64.86 3.72 42.51
CA ARG A 75 -63.99 2.82 41.73
C ARG A 75 -62.60 3.45 41.77
N LYS A 76 -61.61 2.71 42.29
CA LYS A 76 -60.21 3.16 42.32
C LYS A 76 -59.85 3.65 40.89
N PRO A 77 -59.23 4.82 40.74
CA PRO A 77 -58.86 5.31 39.43
C PRO A 77 -58.02 4.23 38.73
N LYS A 78 -58.34 3.93 37.46
CA LYS A 78 -57.55 2.98 36.67
C LYS A 78 -56.13 3.53 36.56
N ASP A 79 -55.19 2.92 37.28
CA ASP A 79 -53.78 3.27 37.18
C ASP A 79 -53.25 2.80 35.83
N THR A 80 -52.57 3.70 35.12
CA THR A 80 -51.91 3.42 33.84
C THR A 80 -50.41 3.56 34.03
N PHE A 81 -49.60 2.67 33.47
CA PHE A 81 -48.15 2.74 33.61
C PHE A 81 -47.47 3.28 32.35
N CYS A 82 -46.29 3.87 32.50
CA CYS A 82 -45.47 4.32 31.37
C CYS A 82 -44.59 3.18 30.86
N ILE A 83 -44.64 2.89 29.56
CA ILE A 83 -43.82 1.82 28.94
C ILE A 83 -42.30 2.11 28.92
N HIS A 84 -41.87 3.34 29.16
CA HIS A 84 -40.45 3.73 29.07
C HIS A 84 -39.75 3.77 30.43
N CYS A 85 -40.48 4.08 31.51
CA CYS A 85 -39.91 4.12 32.86
C CYS A 85 -40.62 3.19 33.86
N HIS A 86 -41.67 2.48 33.42
CA HIS A 86 -42.47 1.54 34.21
C HIS A 86 -43.12 2.12 35.48
N HIS A 87 -43.19 3.45 35.61
CA HIS A 87 -43.91 4.10 36.72
C HIS A 87 -45.42 4.11 36.49
N HIS A 88 -46.18 3.94 37.58
CA HIS A 88 -47.64 4.00 37.61
C HIS A 88 -48.15 5.43 37.84
N PHE A 89 -49.19 5.82 37.10
CA PHE A 89 -49.81 7.13 37.16
C PHE A 89 -51.33 7.04 37.20
N THR A 90 -51.96 8.02 37.84
CA THR A 90 -53.40 8.24 37.69
C THR A 90 -53.72 8.65 36.25
N ALA A 91 -54.93 8.35 35.76
CA ALA A 91 -55.34 8.60 34.38
C ALA A 91 -55.05 10.03 33.86
N ARG A 92 -55.14 11.05 34.73
CA ARG A 92 -54.88 12.46 34.37
C ARG A 92 -53.37 12.76 34.23
N GLY A 93 -52.52 12.11 35.03
CA GLY A 93 -51.06 12.29 35.01
C GLY A 93 -50.35 11.47 33.93
N ALA A 94 -50.94 10.34 33.53
CA ALA A 94 -50.33 9.40 32.59
C ALA A 94 -50.02 10.04 31.22
N LYS A 95 -50.93 10.86 30.66
CA LYS A 95 -50.74 11.48 29.34
C LYS A 95 -49.60 12.50 29.31
N LEU A 96 -49.53 13.38 30.32
CA LEU A 96 -48.47 14.39 30.44
C LEU A 96 -47.11 13.73 30.71
N HIS A 97 -47.09 12.70 31.57
CA HIS A 97 -45.87 11.94 31.82
C HIS A 97 -45.38 11.23 30.56
N ALA A 98 -46.26 10.52 29.83
CA ALA A 98 -45.88 9.79 28.63
C ALA A 98 -45.18 10.70 27.60
N GLN A 99 -45.71 11.90 27.36
CA GLN A 99 -45.09 12.88 26.46
C GLN A 99 -43.72 13.35 26.96
N ARG A 100 -43.58 13.70 28.25
CA ARG A 100 -42.30 14.13 28.82
C ARG A 100 -41.27 13.01 28.85
N CYS A 101 -41.70 11.79 29.15
CA CYS A 101 -40.84 10.61 29.22
C CYS A 101 -40.35 10.20 27.82
N SER A 102 -41.22 10.22 26.80
CA SER A 102 -40.83 9.99 25.40
C SER A 102 -39.80 11.02 24.96
N ARG A 103 -40.10 12.32 25.14
CA ARG A 103 -39.18 13.39 24.76
C ARG A 103 -37.83 13.30 25.49
N LYS A 104 -37.84 12.97 26.78
CA LYS A 104 -36.60 12.76 27.55
C LYS A 104 -35.79 11.61 26.94
N ARG A 105 -36.42 10.47 26.66
CA ARG A 105 -35.75 9.32 26.06
C ARG A 105 -35.21 9.62 24.67
N GLU A 106 -35.97 10.32 23.83
CA GLU A 106 -35.52 10.76 22.50
C GLU A 106 -34.29 11.65 22.61
N ASN A 107 -34.29 12.61 23.53
CA ASN A 107 -33.13 13.47 23.79
C ASN A 107 -31.93 12.67 24.31
N ASP A 108 -32.13 11.74 25.25
CA ASP A 108 -31.06 10.90 25.79
C ASP A 108 -30.45 10.01 24.69
N LEU A 109 -31.28 9.44 23.80
CA LEU A 109 -30.82 8.68 22.64
C LEU A 109 -30.07 9.55 21.64
N ALA A 110 -30.55 10.77 21.36
CA ALA A 110 -29.88 11.70 20.47
C ALA A 110 -28.47 12.05 20.99
N LEU A 111 -28.31 12.25 22.30
CA LEU A 111 -27.02 12.50 22.93
C LEU A 111 -26.07 11.30 22.78
N ILE A 112 -26.56 10.07 23.06
CA ILE A 112 -25.75 8.85 22.89
C ILE A 112 -25.29 8.68 21.44
N VAL A 113 -26.18 8.92 20.48
CA VAL A 113 -25.85 8.84 19.05
C VAL A 113 -24.82 9.92 18.68
N GLN A 114 -25.00 11.15 19.16
CA GLN A 114 -24.09 12.25 18.90
C GLN A 114 -22.69 11.99 19.47
N ASP A 115 -22.58 11.47 20.69
CA ASP A 115 -21.29 11.12 21.28
C ASP A 115 -20.62 9.96 20.54
N ARG A 116 -21.39 8.98 20.07
CA ARG A 116 -20.86 7.90 19.24
C ARG A 116 -20.32 8.42 17.91
N ILE A 117 -21.05 9.30 17.23
CA ILE A 117 -20.60 9.95 15.98
C ILE A 117 -19.28 10.69 16.22
N ARG A 118 -19.23 11.54 17.26
CA ARG A 118 -18.01 12.30 17.61
C ARG A 118 -16.83 11.36 17.90
N SER A 119 -17.07 10.26 18.60
CA SER A 119 -16.03 9.26 18.88
C SER A 119 -15.52 8.60 17.59
N THR A 120 -16.41 8.21 16.68
CA THR A 120 -16.00 7.58 15.42
C THR A 120 -15.28 8.56 14.49
N GLU A 121 -15.68 9.83 14.47
CA GLU A 121 -15.00 10.87 13.70
C GLU A 121 -13.59 11.15 14.24
N ALA A 122 -13.43 11.16 15.58
CA ALA A 122 -12.13 11.31 16.22
C ALA A 122 -11.20 10.13 15.90
N GLN A 123 -11.71 8.90 15.99
CA GLN A 123 -10.95 7.70 15.61
C GLN A 123 -10.54 7.72 14.14
N ALA A 124 -11.48 8.03 13.23
CA ALA A 124 -11.18 8.14 11.80
C ALA A 124 -10.20 9.28 11.48
N LYS A 125 -10.14 10.32 12.31
CA LYS A 125 -9.14 11.39 12.20
C LYS A 125 -7.76 10.89 12.65
N GLU A 126 -7.67 10.23 13.81
CA GLU A 126 -6.43 9.65 14.32
C GLU A 126 -5.86 8.60 13.36
N GLU A 127 -6.69 7.70 12.84
CA GLU A 127 -6.28 6.72 11.82
C GLU A 127 -5.73 7.40 10.57
N ARG A 128 -6.37 8.46 10.07
CA ARG A 128 -5.87 9.24 8.93
C ARG A 128 -4.52 9.90 9.23
N GLU A 129 -4.35 10.48 10.40
CA GLU A 129 -3.07 11.08 10.80
C GLU A 129 -1.94 10.04 10.86
N ILE A 130 -2.25 8.82 11.32
CA ILE A 130 -1.30 7.69 11.31
C ILE A 130 -0.94 7.31 9.87
N TYR A 131 -1.93 7.13 8.99
CA TYR A 131 -1.66 6.79 7.58
C TYR A 131 -0.86 7.88 6.87
N ASP A 132 -1.19 9.15 7.08
CA ASP A 132 -0.48 10.28 6.48
C ASP A 132 0.98 10.33 6.97
N ALA A 133 1.23 10.07 8.25
CA ALA A 133 2.57 9.99 8.81
C ALA A 133 3.39 8.83 8.19
N VAL A 134 2.79 7.64 8.06
CA VAL A 134 3.44 6.48 7.43
C VAL A 134 3.73 6.77 5.95
N ILE A 135 2.78 7.33 5.21
CA ILE A 135 2.97 7.71 3.81
C ILE A 135 4.11 8.71 3.67
N LYS A 136 4.19 9.70 4.56
CA LYS A 136 5.26 10.70 4.56
C LYS A 136 6.62 10.03 4.80
N GLN A 137 6.73 9.17 5.81
CA GLN A 137 7.96 8.44 6.09
C GLN A 137 8.40 7.58 4.90
N MET A 138 7.48 6.80 4.31
CA MET A 138 7.79 5.98 3.13
C MET A 138 8.27 6.81 1.94
N ARG A 139 7.70 8.02 1.73
CA ARG A 139 8.15 8.92 0.66
C ARG A 139 9.57 9.41 0.87
N GLU A 140 9.94 9.73 2.11
CA GLU A 140 11.30 10.14 2.47
C GLU A 140 12.28 8.98 2.24
N GLU A 141 11.95 7.78 2.69
CA GLU A 141 12.78 6.58 2.47
C GLU A 141 12.97 6.27 0.97
N ILE A 142 11.91 6.38 0.16
CA ILE A 142 11.99 6.22 -1.29
C ILE A 142 12.92 7.26 -1.91
N TYR A 143 12.88 8.51 -1.45
CA TYR A 143 13.74 9.57 -1.98
C TYR A 143 15.23 9.27 -1.68
N ASP A 144 15.55 8.87 -0.45
CA ASP A 144 16.91 8.53 -0.05
C ASP A 144 17.45 7.31 -0.83
N LEU A 145 16.60 6.31 -1.07
CA LEU A 145 16.94 5.17 -1.91
C LEU A 145 17.18 5.57 -3.37
N GLN A 146 16.37 6.46 -3.92
CA GLN A 146 16.56 6.99 -5.27
C GLN A 146 17.90 7.72 -5.40
N GLU A 147 18.27 8.53 -4.41
CA GLU A 147 19.53 9.26 -4.43
C GLU A 147 20.73 8.31 -4.30
N SER A 148 20.63 7.31 -3.43
CA SER A 148 21.64 6.25 -3.29
C SER A 148 21.83 5.47 -4.59
N LEU A 149 20.74 5.15 -5.30
CA LEU A 149 20.80 4.45 -6.59
C LEU A 149 21.48 5.31 -7.67
N LYS A 150 21.22 6.61 -7.72
CA LYS A 150 21.92 7.52 -8.65
C LYS A 150 23.43 7.54 -8.38
N ALA A 151 23.84 7.58 -7.11
CA ALA A 151 25.25 7.56 -6.73
C ALA A 151 25.94 6.24 -7.13
N ILE A 152 25.27 5.11 -6.90
CA ILE A 152 25.76 3.78 -7.32
C ILE A 152 25.90 3.74 -8.84
N TRP A 153 24.89 4.19 -9.57
CA TRP A 153 24.91 4.21 -11.03
C TRP A 153 26.07 5.06 -11.57
N HIS A 154 26.27 6.25 -11.03
CA HIS A 154 27.40 7.11 -11.43
C HIS A 154 28.76 6.45 -11.14
N THR A 155 28.89 5.78 -10.00
CA THR A 155 30.09 5.03 -9.66
C THR A 155 30.35 3.90 -10.66
N LEU A 156 29.30 3.16 -11.03
CA LEU A 156 29.39 2.09 -12.02
C LEU A 156 29.82 2.63 -13.39
N GLU A 157 29.32 3.79 -13.81
CA GLU A 157 29.74 4.43 -15.06
C GLU A 157 31.22 4.81 -15.07
N ILE A 158 31.73 5.33 -13.95
CA ILE A 158 33.16 5.61 -13.80
C ILE A 158 33.96 4.32 -13.93
N THR A 159 33.61 3.29 -13.14
CA THR A 159 34.32 2.01 -13.17
C THR A 159 34.29 1.35 -14.56
N LYS A 160 33.16 1.46 -15.27
CA LYS A 160 33.05 1.00 -16.66
C LYS A 160 34.04 1.72 -17.58
N ARG A 161 34.15 3.05 -17.47
CA ARG A 161 35.09 3.87 -18.26
C ARG A 161 36.54 3.53 -17.95
N ASP A 162 36.87 3.33 -16.68
CA ASP A 162 38.22 2.96 -16.24
C ASP A 162 38.61 1.57 -16.78
N TYR A 163 37.67 0.62 -16.78
CA TYR A 163 37.88 -0.70 -17.35
C TYR A 163 38.11 -0.65 -18.86
N GLN A 164 37.32 0.15 -19.59
CA GLN A 164 37.51 0.37 -21.02
C GLN A 164 38.88 0.96 -21.34
N THR A 165 39.30 1.98 -20.58
CA THR A 165 40.62 2.59 -20.73
C THR A 165 41.74 1.59 -20.48
N SER A 166 41.59 0.74 -19.47
CA SER A 166 42.54 -0.33 -19.16
C SER A 166 42.63 -1.38 -20.28
N LEU A 167 41.49 -1.70 -20.91
CA LEU A 167 41.45 -2.62 -22.04
C LEU A 167 42.19 -2.05 -23.26
N GLU A 168 41.95 -0.78 -23.59
CA GLU A 168 42.67 -0.08 -24.68
C GLU A 168 44.17 -0.02 -24.44
N TYR A 169 44.59 0.16 -23.17
CA TYR A 169 46.00 0.12 -22.80
C TYR A 169 46.63 -1.27 -23.04
N VAL A 170 45.93 -2.35 -22.68
CA VAL A 170 46.38 -3.72 -22.95
C VAL A 170 46.48 -4.00 -24.46
N ASP A 171 45.51 -3.54 -25.24
CA ASP A 171 45.56 -3.67 -26.71
C ASP A 171 46.77 -2.92 -27.30
N THR A 172 47.08 -1.74 -26.76
CA THR A 172 48.27 -0.97 -27.16
C THR A 172 49.56 -1.74 -26.84
N GLN A 173 49.69 -2.29 -25.63
CA GLN A 173 50.85 -3.11 -25.25
C GLN A 173 50.99 -4.36 -26.14
N LYS A 174 49.88 -4.98 -26.52
CA LYS A 174 49.89 -6.14 -27.41
C LYS A 174 50.46 -5.76 -28.78
N ILE A 175 50.07 -4.62 -29.35
CA ILE A 175 50.61 -4.12 -30.62
C ILE A 175 52.11 -3.86 -30.52
N GLU A 176 52.57 -3.22 -29.44
CA GLU A 176 54.00 -2.97 -29.21
C GLU A 176 54.82 -4.27 -29.14
N LEU A 177 54.29 -5.29 -28.45
CA LEU A 177 54.92 -6.61 -28.37
C LEU A 177 54.97 -7.31 -29.74
N GLU A 178 53.92 -7.21 -30.54
CA GLU A 178 53.89 -7.77 -31.91
C GLU A 178 54.92 -7.09 -32.82
N LEU A 179 55.09 -5.78 -32.70
CA LEU A 179 56.12 -5.02 -33.41
C LEU A 179 57.54 -5.43 -32.96
N ALA A 180 57.78 -5.49 -31.66
CA ALA A 180 59.07 -5.91 -31.11
C ALA A 180 59.43 -7.35 -31.55
N ARG A 181 58.45 -8.26 -31.55
CA ARG A 181 58.61 -9.63 -32.06
C ARG A 181 58.98 -9.65 -33.54
N SER A 182 58.32 -8.82 -34.34
CA SER A 182 58.60 -8.71 -35.78
C SER A 182 60.02 -8.22 -36.05
N GLU A 183 60.50 -7.25 -35.27
CA GLU A 183 61.87 -6.74 -35.38
C GLU A 183 62.91 -7.78 -34.98
N ILE A 184 62.66 -8.55 -33.91
CA ILE A 184 63.53 -9.68 -33.52
C ILE A 184 63.65 -10.69 -34.66
N ASN A 185 62.52 -11.08 -35.28
CA ASN A 185 62.53 -12.00 -36.41
C ASN A 185 63.35 -11.45 -37.60
N ARG A 186 63.24 -10.15 -37.88
CA ARG A 186 64.02 -9.48 -38.93
C ARG A 186 65.53 -9.52 -38.63
N LEU A 187 65.91 -9.22 -37.39
CA LEU A 187 67.30 -9.27 -36.95
C LEU A 187 67.87 -10.69 -37.01
N GLN A 188 67.07 -11.70 -36.64
CA GLN A 188 67.44 -13.12 -36.76
C GLN A 188 67.69 -13.51 -38.21
N GLN A 189 66.81 -13.14 -39.15
CA GLN A 189 67.02 -13.39 -40.58
C GLN A 189 68.29 -12.72 -41.12
N ASN A 190 68.54 -11.47 -40.73
CA ASN A 190 69.75 -10.75 -41.14
C ASN A 190 71.03 -11.42 -40.61
N LEU A 191 70.98 -11.94 -39.37
CA LEU A 191 72.09 -12.65 -38.76
C LEU A 191 72.34 -13.98 -39.48
N GLU A 192 71.29 -14.77 -39.74
CA GLU A 192 71.38 -16.02 -40.50
C GLU A 192 71.94 -15.80 -41.90
N PHE A 193 71.50 -14.74 -42.59
CA PHE A 193 72.03 -14.37 -43.89
C PHE A 193 73.53 -14.03 -43.82
N SER A 194 73.94 -13.26 -42.80
CA SER A 194 75.34 -12.85 -42.62
C SER A 194 76.26 -14.03 -42.29
N ILE A 195 75.80 -14.98 -41.46
CA ILE A 195 76.56 -16.19 -41.10
C ILE A 195 76.70 -17.13 -42.31
N ASN A 196 75.64 -17.29 -43.09
CA ASN A 196 75.63 -18.17 -44.25
C ASN A 196 76.20 -17.53 -45.53
N HIS A 197 76.65 -16.27 -45.46
CA HIS A 197 77.21 -15.57 -46.60
C HIS A 197 78.59 -16.15 -46.97
N PRO A 198 78.83 -16.54 -48.24
CA PRO A 198 80.01 -17.32 -48.64
C PRO A 198 81.36 -16.61 -48.42
N SER A 199 81.37 -15.30 -48.18
CA SER A 199 82.56 -14.49 -47.91
C SER A 199 83.37 -14.95 -46.69
N LEU A 200 82.72 -15.47 -45.64
CA LEU A 200 83.39 -15.97 -44.44
C LEU A 200 84.00 -17.36 -44.68
N ALA A 201 83.38 -18.17 -45.54
CA ALA A 201 83.92 -19.46 -45.96
C ALA A 201 85.14 -19.31 -46.87
N THR A 202 85.13 -18.34 -47.79
CA THR A 202 86.29 -17.99 -48.64
C THR A 202 87.43 -17.36 -47.85
N GLN A 203 87.17 -16.44 -46.92
CA GLN A 203 88.24 -15.89 -46.07
C GLN A 203 88.89 -16.95 -45.17
N LYS A 204 88.09 -17.89 -44.64
CA LYS A 204 88.62 -18.98 -43.81
C LYS A 204 89.48 -19.94 -44.63
N THR A 205 89.08 -20.25 -45.87
CA THR A 205 89.89 -21.07 -46.78
C THR A 205 91.16 -20.34 -47.20
N GLU A 206 91.11 -19.07 -47.58
CA GLU A 206 92.30 -18.25 -47.90
C GLU A 206 93.30 -18.22 -46.74
N LEU A 207 92.86 -17.96 -45.50
CA LEU A 207 93.73 -17.96 -44.32
C LEU A 207 94.36 -19.33 -44.02
N THR A 208 93.62 -20.44 -44.13
CA THR A 208 94.22 -21.77 -43.99
C THR A 208 95.20 -22.11 -45.11
N THR A 209 94.97 -21.59 -46.31
CA THR A 209 95.87 -21.83 -47.45
C THR A 209 97.17 -21.02 -47.30
N SER A 210 97.11 -19.82 -46.73
CA SER A 210 98.29 -19.00 -46.42
C SER A 210 99.12 -19.46 -45.21
N LEU A 211 98.57 -20.30 -44.33
CA LEU A 211 99.28 -20.89 -43.18
C LEU A 211 99.96 -22.24 -43.50
N LEU A 212 99.65 -22.85 -44.64
CA LEU A 212 100.19 -24.13 -45.09
C LEU A 212 101.30 -24.00 -46.16
N LEU A 213 101.66 -22.77 -46.55
CA LEU A 213 102.80 -22.39 -47.40
C LEU A 213 103.89 -21.75 -46.53
#